data_AF-A0A2L2Z521-F1
#
_entry.id   AF-A0A2L2Z521-F1
#
_cell.length_a   1.000
_cell.length_b   1.000
_cell.length_c   1.000
_cell.angle_alpha   90.00
_cell.angle_beta   90.00
_cell.angle_gamma   90.00
#
_symmetry.space_group_name_H-M   'P 1'
#
loop_
_entity.id
_entity.type
_entity.pdbx_description
1 polymer ?
#
loop_
_entity_poly.entity_id
_entity_poly.type
_entity_poly.pdbx_seq_one_letter_code
_entity_poly.pdbx_strand_id
1 'polypeptide(L)' 'EVGYDGGNVINVARAQLKGDSIPGKLVPAHGSCIVAWGGDEHAFQQYEVLSDPN' A
#
# COMPACT_ATOMS: atom_id res chain seq x y z
N GLU A 1 -3.92 -10.91 4.09
CA GLU A 1 -5.03 -10.48 3.22
C GLU A 1 -5.96 -9.60 4.03
N VAL A 2 -6.24 -8.38 3.57
CA VAL A 2 -7.08 -7.42 4.31
C VAL A 2 -8.27 -6.92 3.51
N GLY A 3 -8.31 -7.14 2.20
CA GLY A 3 -9.46 -6.83 1.35
C GLY A 3 -9.32 -7.34 -0.08
N TYR A 4 -10.37 -7.12 -0.86
CA TYR A 4 -10.45 -7.42 -2.30
C TYR A 4 -10.89 -6.18 -3.07
N ASP A 5 -10.21 -5.87 -4.16
CA ASP A 5 -10.59 -4.82 -5.11
C ASP A 5 -10.64 -5.37 -6.54
N GLY A 6 -11.84 -5.43 -7.14
CA GLY A 6 -12.01 -5.88 -8.52
C GLY A 6 -11.47 -7.28 -8.84
N GLY A 7 -11.37 -8.17 -7.84
CA GLY A 7 -10.77 -9.51 -7.99
C GLY A 7 -9.28 -9.59 -7.66
N ASN A 8 -8.64 -8.47 -7.32
CA ASN A 8 -7.26 -8.45 -6.84
C ASN A 8 -7.23 -8.44 -5.31
N VAL A 9 -6.38 -9.30 -4.73
CA VAL A 9 -6.05 -9.26 -3.32
C VAL A 9 -5.32 -7.96 -3.01
N ILE A 10 -5.75 -7.24 -1.98
CA ILE A 10 -5.01 -6.09 -1.46
C ILE A 10 -4.38 -6.44 -0.11
N ASN A 11 -3.15 -5.94 0.09
CA ASN A 11 -2.42 -6.08 1.35
C ASN A 11 -2.24 -4.71 2.01
N VAL A 12 -2.09 -4.69 3.34
CA VAL A 12 -1.65 -3.47 4.03
C VAL A 12 -0.18 -3.27 3.72
N ALA A 13 0.18 -2.06 3.31
CA ALA A 13 1.56 -1.63 3.20
C ALA A 13 1.72 -0.23 3.79
N ARG A 14 2.96 0.24 3.90
CA ARG A 14 3.28 1.63 4.21
C ARG A 14 4.37 2.14 3.30
N ALA A 15 4.35 3.43 2.99
CA ALA A 15 5.38 4.10 2.20
C ALA A 15 5.81 5.40 2.88
N GLN A 16 7.04 5.83 2.57
CA GLN A 16 7.58 7.08 3.08
C GLN A 16 7.11 8.25 2.21
N LEU A 17 6.43 9.22 2.80
CA LEU A 17 6.04 10.46 2.14
C LEU A 17 6.43 11.65 3.01
N LYS A 18 7.31 12.51 2.50
CA LYS A 18 7.78 13.73 3.17
C LYS A 18 8.37 13.51 4.58
N GLY A 19 8.97 12.35 4.82
CA GLY A 19 9.56 11.98 6.11
C GLY A 19 8.61 11.21 7.03
N ASP A 20 7.32 11.17 6.72
CA ASP A 20 6.33 10.39 7.47
C ASP A 20 6.15 9.00 6.87
N SER A 21 5.84 8.04 7.74
CA SER A 21 5.48 6.68 7.34
C SER A 21 3.96 6.57 7.29
N ILE A 22 3.41 6.42 6.08
CA ILE A 22 1.97 6.48 5.87
C ILE A 22 1.45 5.12 5.40
N PRO A 23 0.43 4.56 6.06
CA PRO A 23 -0.20 3.32 5.62
C PRO A 23 -0.95 3.50 4.29
N GLY A 24 -1.00 2.45 3.49
CA GLY A 24 -1.62 2.42 2.18
C GLY A 24 -2.05 1.00 1.77
N LYS A 25 -2.68 0.92 0.59
CA LYS A 25 -3.08 -0.35 -0.03
C LYS A 25 -1.97 -0.80 -0.98
N LEU A 26 -1.46 -2.01 -0.81
CA LEU A 26 -0.66 -2.67 -1.82
C LEU A 26 -1.59 -3.43 -2.77
N VAL A 27 -1.52 -3.11 -4.05
CA VAL A 27 -2.13 -3.91 -5.11
C VAL A 27 -1.00 -4.73 -5.77
N PRO A 28 -0.88 -6.04 -5.49
CA PRO A 28 0.22 -6.88 -5.98
C PRO A 28 0.31 -6.87 -7.51
N ALA A 29 -0.83 -6.82 -8.20
CA ALA A 29 -0.88 -6.74 -9.67
C ALA A 29 -0.18 -5.50 -10.24
N HIS A 30 -0.12 -4.40 -9.48
CA HIS A 30 0.57 -3.16 -9.87
C HIS A 30 1.96 -3.02 -9.24
N GLY A 31 2.35 -3.91 -8.32
CA GLY A 31 3.64 -3.84 -7.62
C GLY A 31 3.87 -2.51 -6.91
N SER A 32 2.81 -1.84 -6.45
CA SER A 32 2.87 -0.49 -5.89
C SER A 32 1.96 -0.34 -4.67
N CYS A 33 2.44 0.38 -3.67
CA CYS A 33 1.65 0.83 -2.52
C CYS A 33 0.99 2.17 -2.86
N ILE A 34 -0.34 2.24 -2.76
CA ILE A 34 -1.11 3.46 -2.94
C ILE A 34 -1.43 4.07 -1.58
N VAL A 35 -1.00 5.31 -1.37
CA VAL A 35 -1.21 6.08 -0.15
C VAL A 35 -2.12 7.27 -0.45
N ALA A 36 -3.16 7.46 0.35
CA ALA A 36 -4.01 8.65 0.26
C ALA A 36 -3.38 9.80 1.06
N TRP A 37 -3.00 10.89 0.39
CA TRP A 37 -2.42 12.06 1.03
C TRP A 37 -2.80 13.35 0.30
N GLY A 38 -3.25 14.35 1.06
CA GLY A 38 -3.59 15.67 0.51
C GLY A 38 -4.83 15.71 -0.38
N GLY A 39 -5.69 14.68 -0.31
CA GLY A 39 -6.87 14.54 -1.17
C GLY A 39 -6.65 13.68 -2.42
N ASP A 40 -5.41 13.26 -2.69
CA ASP A 40 -5.03 12.47 -3.85
C ASP A 40 -4.48 11.08 -3.46
N GLU A 41 -4.45 10.16 -4.42
CA GLU A 41 -3.77 8.87 -4.32
C GLU A 41 -2.35 8.97 -4.90
N HIS A 42 -1.37 8.52 -4.13
CA HIS A 42 0.05 8.54 -4.49
C HIS A 42 0.59 7.10 -4.56
N ALA A 43 1.15 6.71 -5.69
CA ALA A 43 1.73 5.38 -5.90
C ALA A 43 3.23 5.35 -5.59
N PHE A 44 3.65 4.41 -4.76
CA PHE A 44 5.04 4.20 -4.36
C PHE A 44 5.51 2.80 -4.74
N GLN A 45 6.68 2.71 -5.39
CA GLN A 45 7.37 1.44 -5.67
C GLN A 45 8.22 0.97 -4.49
N GLN A 46 8.59 1.88 -3.58
CA GLN A 46 9.29 1.55 -2.35
C GLN A 46 8.31 1.59 -1.19
N TYR A 47 8.08 0.43 -0.58
CA TYR A 47 7.11 0.25 0.48
C TYR A 47 7.48 -0.96 1.35
N GLU A 48 6.88 -1.03 2.53
CA GLU A 48 6.94 -2.18 3.42
C GLU A 48 5.56 -2.81 3.51
N VAL A 49 5.48 -4.13 3.39
CA VAL A 49 4.22 -4.88 3.46
C VAL A 49 4.04 -5.41 4.87
N LEU A 50 2.83 -5.27 5.42
CA LEU A 50 2.46 -5.96 6.65
C LEU A 50 2.28 -7.45 6.33
N SER A 51 3.23 -8.27 6.78
CA SER A 51 3.17 -9.72 6.67
C SER A 51 3.30 -10.36 8.05
N ASP A 52 2.53 -11.41 8.30
CA ASP A 52 2.78 -12.31 9.44
C ASP A 52 3.82 -13.36 8.99
N PRO A 53 4.97 -13.47 9.66
CA PRO A 53 6.00 -14.45 9.30
C PRO A 53 5.71 -15.88 9.82
N ASN A 54 4.63 -16.10 10.57
CA ASN A 54 4.32 -17.39 11.21
C ASN A 54 3.42 -18.30 10.36
#